data_AF-A0A0D7BFM6-F1
#
_entry.id   AF-A0A0D7BFM6-F1
#
_cell.length_a   1.000
_cell.length_b   1.000
_cell.length_c   1.000
_cell.angle_alpha   90.00
_cell.angle_beta   90.00
_cell.angle_gamma   90.00
#
_symmetry.space_group_name_H-M   'P 1'
#
loop_
_entity.id
_entity.type
_entity.pdbx_description
1 polymer ?
#
loop_
_entity_poly.entity_id
_entity_poly.type
_entity_poly.pdbx_seq_one_letter_code
_entity_poly.pdbx_strand_id
1 'polypeptide(L)'
;MALVLALFAFLQCMLSVHATLYVVEPRAGATCYGGQECTVTWLDDGATPLLTSYGMAQVGLYTGNQQLVQTIQPLDVSQSLSLTFTPIPEAGPNSDQ
;
A
#
# COMPACT_ATOMS: atom_id res chain seq x y z
N MET A 1 28.06 -8.89 31.89
CA MET A 1 27.68 -9.39 30.55
C MET A 1 26.17 -9.49 30.38
N ALA A 2 25.43 -10.15 31.30
CA ALA A 2 23.96 -10.24 31.24
C ALA A 2 23.20 -8.89 31.26
N LEU A 3 23.67 -7.91 32.04
CA LEU A 3 23.05 -6.57 32.09
C LEU A 3 23.15 -5.82 30.75
N VAL A 4 24.28 -5.96 30.05
CA VAL A 4 24.51 -5.32 28.75
C VAL A 4 23.63 -5.95 27.66
N LEU A 5 23.48 -7.28 27.68
CA LEU A 5 22.56 -8.00 26.80
C LEU A 5 21.10 -7.61 27.05
N ALA A 6 20.70 -7.46 28.31
CA ALA A 6 19.36 -7.01 28.68
C ALA A 6 19.08 -5.56 28.24
N LEU A 7 20.06 -4.67 28.37
CA LEU A 7 19.94 -3.28 27.91
C LEU A 7 19.86 -3.18 26.38
N PHE A 8 20.64 -4.00 25.67
CA PHE A 8 20.63 -4.05 24.20
C PHE A 8 19.31 -4.59 23.65
N ALA A 9 18.76 -5.64 24.26
CA ALA A 9 17.45 -6.19 23.91
C ALA A 9 16.31 -5.19 24.17
N PHE A 10 16.38 -4.42 25.27
CA PHE A 10 15.39 -3.39 25.60
C PHE A 10 15.39 -2.23 24.60
N LEU A 11 16.57 -1.82 24.09
CA LEU A 11 16.67 -0.79 23.05
C LEU A 11 16.04 -1.21 21.71
N GLN A 12 16.09 -2.51 21.37
CA GLN A 12 15.53 -3.01 20.11
C GLN A 12 14.00 -3.07 20.11
N CYS A 13 13.36 -3.23 21.28
CA CYS A 13 11.90 -3.23 21.39
C CYS A 13 11.27 -1.85 21.12
N MET A 14 12.05 -0.76 21.15
CA MET A 14 11.54 0.61 20.97
C MET A 14 11.41 1.03 19.50
N LEU A 15 11.94 0.26 18.54
CA LEU A 15 11.95 0.60 17.11
C LEU A 15 10.76 -0.02 16.34
N SER A 16 9.54 0.10 16.87
CA SER A 16 8.35 -0.21 16.08
C SER A 16 8.05 0.95 15.12
N VAL A 17 8.50 0.82 13.86
CA VAL A 17 8.13 1.76 12.80
C VAL A 17 6.86 1.27 12.10
N HIS A 18 5.87 2.14 11.95
CA HIS A 18 4.68 1.85 11.17
C HIS A 18 4.99 2.08 9.69
N ALA A 19 5.38 1.02 8.99
CA ALA A 19 5.73 1.06 7.57
C ALA A 19 4.48 0.85 6.70
N THR A 20 3.84 1.93 6.28
CA THR A 20 2.74 1.89 5.30
C THR A 20 2.98 2.86 4.17
N LEU A 21 2.68 2.46 2.94
CA LEU A 21 2.65 3.36 1.78
C LEU A 21 1.61 4.46 2.04
N TYR A 22 2.00 5.71 1.79
CA TYR A 22 1.11 6.85 1.93
C TYR A 22 0.49 7.20 0.58
N VAL A 23 -0.67 6.63 0.28
CA VAL A 23 -1.40 6.86 -0.97
C VAL A 23 -2.01 8.27 -0.98
N VAL A 24 -1.73 9.05 -2.03
CA VAL A 24 -2.20 10.43 -2.20
C VAL A 24 -3.26 10.57 -3.30
N GLU A 25 -3.25 9.68 -4.29
CA GLU A 25 -4.36 9.52 -5.24
C GLU A 25 -4.72 8.04 -5.38
N PRO A 26 -6.01 7.69 -5.56
CA PRO A 26 -7.16 8.60 -5.56
C PRO A 26 -7.45 9.18 -4.16
N ARG A 27 -7.63 10.50 -4.07
CA ARG A 27 -7.98 11.18 -2.80
C ARG A 27 -9.39 10.83 -2.33
N ALA A 28 -9.70 11.14 -1.07
CA ALA A 28 -11.03 10.91 -0.52
C ALA A 28 -12.12 11.58 -1.39
N GLY A 29 -13.11 10.79 -1.82
CA GLY A 29 -14.19 11.23 -2.71
C GLY A 29 -13.89 11.17 -4.21
N ALA A 30 -12.67 10.78 -4.62
CA ALA A 30 -12.38 10.49 -6.02
C ALA A 30 -12.97 9.14 -6.44
N THR A 31 -13.31 9.01 -7.72
CA THR A 31 -13.92 7.82 -8.30
C THR A 31 -13.11 7.35 -9.49
N CYS A 32 -12.72 6.08 -9.48
CA CYS A 32 -12.25 5.35 -10.66
C CYS A 32 -13.39 4.52 -11.22
N TYR A 33 -13.50 4.47 -12.54
CA TYR A 33 -14.59 3.77 -13.23
C TYR A 33 -14.10 2.48 -13.87
N GLY A 34 -14.97 1.47 -13.91
CA GLY A 34 -14.74 0.25 -14.67
C GLY A 34 -14.43 0.54 -16.14
N GLY A 35 -13.45 -0.16 -16.70
CA GLY A 35 -13.04 -0.02 -18.09
C GLY A 35 -12.23 1.25 -18.40
N GLN A 36 -11.97 2.10 -17.40
CA GLN A 36 -11.14 3.29 -17.53
C GLN A 36 -9.85 3.13 -16.72
N GLU A 37 -8.76 3.75 -17.19
CA GLU A 37 -7.51 3.75 -16.42
C GLU A 37 -7.69 4.49 -15.10
N CYS A 38 -7.19 3.88 -14.02
CA CYS A 38 -7.14 4.42 -12.68
C CYS A 38 -5.68 4.43 -12.23
N THR A 39 -5.18 5.59 -11.82
CA THR A 39 -3.82 5.72 -11.31
C THR A 39 -3.83 5.91 -9.80
N VAL A 40 -3.16 5.00 -9.10
CA VAL A 40 -2.85 5.12 -7.68
C VAL A 40 -1.45 5.72 -7.57
N THR A 41 -1.29 6.74 -6.74
CA THR A 41 0.02 7.35 -6.48
C THR A 41 0.26 7.42 -4.98
N TRP A 42 1.53 7.29 -4.57
CA TRP A 42 1.94 7.40 -3.18
C TRP A 42 3.09 8.39 -3.03
N LEU A 43 3.20 8.94 -1.83
CA LEU A 43 4.23 9.89 -1.44
C LEU A 43 5.50 9.16 -0.98
N ASP A 44 6.65 9.68 -1.40
CA ASP A 44 7.93 9.46 -0.74
C ASP A 44 8.48 10.84 -0.38
N ASP A 45 8.43 11.17 0.92
CA ASP A 45 8.88 12.46 1.47
C ASP A 45 10.28 12.38 2.09
N GLY A 46 10.97 11.23 1.94
CA GLY A 46 12.27 10.98 2.53
C GLY A 46 12.25 10.72 4.04
N ALA A 47 11.08 10.63 4.67
CA ALA A 47 10.96 10.21 6.05
C ALA A 47 11.10 8.68 6.16
N THR A 48 11.73 8.20 7.24
CA THR A 48 11.87 6.76 7.46
C THR A 48 10.54 6.13 7.89
N PRO A 49 10.18 4.94 7.37
CA PRO A 49 10.94 4.11 6.44
C PRO A 49 10.90 4.63 4.99
N LEU A 50 12.08 4.72 4.36
CA LEU A 50 12.22 5.17 2.97
C LEU A 50 11.51 4.21 2.02
N LEU A 51 11.00 4.70 0.89
CA LEU A 51 10.37 3.86 -0.13
C LEU A 51 11.31 2.75 -0.63
N THR A 52 12.61 3.03 -0.70
CA THR A 52 13.66 2.07 -1.08
C THR A 52 13.83 0.89 -0.11
N SER A 53 13.26 0.97 1.09
CA SER A 53 13.24 -0.14 2.06
C SER A 53 12.09 -1.13 1.85
N TYR A 54 11.13 -0.79 0.99
CA TYR A 54 10.07 -1.70 0.56
C TYR A 54 10.58 -2.59 -0.60
N GLY A 55 9.69 -3.37 -1.20
CA GLY A 55 10.02 -4.23 -2.33
C GLY A 55 8.77 -4.60 -3.14
N MET A 56 8.72 -5.86 -3.61
CA MET A 56 7.55 -6.38 -4.32
C MET A 56 6.28 -6.29 -3.47
N ALA A 57 5.26 -5.61 -3.99
CA ALA A 57 3.94 -5.50 -3.39
C ALA A 57 2.90 -6.24 -4.24
N GLN A 58 2.05 -7.01 -3.56
CA GLN A 58 0.83 -7.53 -4.17
C GLN A 58 -0.25 -6.45 -4.13
N VAL A 59 -0.99 -6.30 -5.21
CA VAL A 59 -2.05 -5.30 -5.31
C VAL A 59 -3.35 -5.97 -5.73
N GLY A 60 -4.44 -5.57 -5.09
CA GLY A 60 -5.77 -6.07 -5.39
C GLY A 60 -6.81 -4.98 -5.24
N LEU A 61 -7.88 -5.08 -6.02
CA LEU A 61 -9.10 -4.33 -5.82
C LEU A 61 -10.00 -5.14 -4.89
N TYR A 62 -10.51 -4.50 -3.84
CA TYR A 62 -11.31 -5.13 -2.80
C TYR A 62 -12.63 -4.39 -2.61
N THR A 63 -13.64 -5.08 -2.10
CA THR A 63 -14.93 -4.50 -1.70
C THR A 63 -15.37 -4.99 -0.32
N GLY A 64 -16.23 -4.22 0.36
CA GLY A 64 -16.81 -4.56 1.67
C GLY A 64 -15.78 -4.98 2.71
N ASN A 65 -15.93 -6.19 3.27
CA ASN A 65 -15.05 -6.78 4.27
C ASN A 65 -13.75 -7.33 3.66
N GLN A 66 -13.07 -6.55 2.80
CA GLN A 66 -11.84 -6.93 2.10
C GLN A 66 -12.00 -8.18 1.22
N GLN A 67 -13.15 -8.32 0.55
CA GLN A 67 -13.33 -9.35 -0.46
C GLN A 67 -12.57 -8.94 -1.73
N LEU A 68 -11.61 -9.76 -2.16
CA LEU A 68 -10.88 -9.55 -3.41
C LEU A 68 -11.83 -9.68 -4.61
N VAL A 69 -11.86 -8.67 -5.46
CA VAL A 69 -12.68 -8.65 -6.68
C VAL A 69 -11.85 -8.58 -7.96
N GLN A 70 -10.61 -8.10 -7.88
CA GLN A 70 -9.67 -8.14 -9.00
C GLN A 70 -8.23 -8.18 -8.49
N THR A 71 -7.45 -9.15 -8.96
CA THR A 71 -5.99 -9.15 -8.79
C THR A 71 -5.38 -8.16 -9.76
N ILE A 72 -4.49 -7.30 -9.27
CA ILE A 72 -3.74 -6.33 -10.08
C ILE A 72 -2.29 -6.82 -10.16
N GLN A 73 -1.64 -6.57 -11.30
CA GLN A 73 -0.25 -6.98 -11.52
C GLN A 73 0.64 -6.46 -10.38
N PRO A 74 1.35 -7.35 -9.65
CA PRO A 74 2.31 -6.94 -8.64
C PRO A 74 3.40 -6.05 -9.23
N LEU A 75 3.88 -5.10 -8.42
CA LEU A 75 5.00 -4.24 -8.77
C LEU A 75 6.00 -4.11 -7.63
N ASP A 76 7.21 -3.71 -7.95
CA ASP A 76 8.18 -3.27 -6.95
C ASP A 76 7.92 -1.80 -6.60
N VAL A 77 7.41 -1.54 -5.40
CA VAL A 77 7.10 -0.18 -4.96
C VAL A 77 8.36 0.60 -4.59
N SER A 78 9.50 -0.07 -4.40
CA SER A 78 10.79 0.61 -4.16
C SER A 78 11.30 1.39 -5.39
N GLN A 79 10.74 1.10 -6.57
CA GLN A 79 11.18 1.64 -7.86
C GLN A 79 10.13 2.54 -8.54
N SER A 80 8.94 2.71 -7.94
CA SER A 80 7.84 3.47 -8.53
C SER A 80 7.11 4.28 -7.47
N LEU A 81 6.52 5.40 -7.89
CA LEU A 81 5.61 6.22 -7.08
C LEU A 81 4.14 6.09 -7.50
N SER A 82 3.87 5.19 -8.45
CA SER A 82 2.52 5.00 -8.98
C SER A 82 2.28 3.61 -9.55
N LEU A 83 0.99 3.29 -9.68
CA LEU A 83 0.47 2.14 -10.40
C LEU A 83 -0.76 2.59 -11.18
N THR A 84 -0.79 2.30 -12.48
CA THR A 84 -1.99 2.44 -13.30
C THR A 84 -2.57 1.06 -13.59
N PHE A 85 -3.87 0.92 -13.39
CA PHE A 85 -4.61 -0.29 -13.74
C PHE A 85 -6.02 0.07 -14.22
N THR A 86 -6.68 -0.88 -14.91
CA THR A 86 -8.06 -0.72 -15.37
C THR A 86 -8.96 -1.61 -14.52
N PRO A 87 -9.88 -1.05 -13.71
CA PRO A 87 -10.87 -1.84 -13.00
C PRO A 87 -11.76 -2.60 -14.00
N ILE A 88 -12.03 -3.87 -13.75
CA ILE A 88 -12.98 -4.65 -14.55
C ILE A 88 -14.40 -4.17 -14.16
N PRO A 89 -15.24 -3.73 -15.12
CA PRO A 89 -16.56 -3.18 -14.79
C PRO A 89 -17.45 -4.12 -13.99
N GLU A 90 -17.31 -5.43 -14.17
CA GLU A 90 -18.11 -6.48 -13.54
C GLU A 90 -17.41 -7.14 -12.32
N ALA A 91 -16.28 -6.61 -11.85
CA ALA A 91 -15.50 -7.24 -10.76
C ALA A 91 -16.28 -7.35 -9.45
N GLY A 92 -17.13 -6.36 -9.14
CA GLY A 92 -17.82 -6.25 -7.86
C GLY A 92 -19.30 -5.89 -7.99
N PRO A 93 -20.03 -5.87 -6.86
CA PRO A 93 -21.39 -5.35 -6.81
C PRO A 93 -21.41 -3.86 -7.17
N ASN A 94 -22.59 -3.36 -7.54
CA ASN A 94 -22.79 -1.94 -7.82
C ASN A 94 -22.42 -1.10 -6.57
N SER A 95 -21.65 -0.01 -6.76
CA SER A 95 -21.14 0.86 -5.69
C SER A 95 -22.24 1.58 -4.91
N ASP A 96 -23.43 1.69 -5.51
CA ASP A 96 -24.57 2.42 -4.95
C ASP A 96 -25.60 1.48 -4.27
N GLN A 97 -25.19 0.23 -3.98
CA GLN A 97 -25.99 -0.75 -3.24
C GLN A 97 -25.67 -0.77 -1.75
#